data_AF-A0A1R1YFV2-F1
#
_entry.id   AF-A0A1R1YFV2-F1
#
_cell.length_a   1.000
_cell.length_b   1.000
_cell.length_c   1.000
_cell.angle_alpha   90.00
_cell.angle_beta   90.00
_cell.angle_gamma   90.00
#
_symmetry.space_group_name_H-M   'P 1'
#
loop_
_entity.id
_entity.type
_entity.pdbx_description
1 polymer ?
#
loop_
_entity_poly.entity_id
_entity_poly.type
_entity_poly.pdbx_seq_one_letter_code
_entity_poly.pdbx_strand_id
1 'polypeptide(L)'
;MFKIYTNSNFSLTLVPDQSTVYLEPKKNGVSRTVIKGYVKLDVKIPAEIIDISVSLNLKKQVQWLNLSRIERITSEKNYKNSDLPITTIPVNSASQPIVPSGSYVYSFELWVPENLEPSVNSHKNFLNYYLQASVRSSSSKSGPYILSKLKSAFQESSVTKPIIIRLVPDEFSHDYTKAFYQQPTRYNIYNSDGVKVTLQLPSQYLSKNSCSPSSPFKATLLVSIDSKDQIDLKIKSAELSLTQKVIFNIPGVEKSPSLQSVFGHSKPTLVQKFLPFALKSQPNTQTETVTNDQCALNTPSYDSPKSDLFCEFISENAASLDLYNNPNAQNFSFTFSLPDFESEPIPSVETPSFNISHYLTSSFAISLSNSPKPILIATNSKIFAIPSWTQDYKYCLPLYENSSQDAILA
;
A
#
# COMPACT_ATOMS: atom_id res chain seq x y z
N MET A 1 21.70 6.06 -10.68
CA MET A 1 22.87 5.31 -11.21
C MET A 1 22.43 4.43 -12.37
N PHE A 2 23.00 4.62 -13.56
CA PHE A 2 22.71 3.79 -14.74
C PHE A 2 23.56 2.51 -14.67
N LYS A 3 22.95 1.34 -14.87
CA LYS A 3 23.72 0.11 -15.05
C LYS A 3 24.08 0.02 -16.53
N ILE A 4 25.35 -0.20 -16.79
CA ILE A 4 25.91 -0.30 -18.14
C ILE A 4 26.49 -1.69 -18.27
N TYR A 5 26.09 -2.40 -19.32
CA TYR A 5 26.80 -3.60 -19.74
C TYR A 5 27.81 -3.23 -20.83
N THR A 6 29.02 -3.78 -20.74
CA THR A 6 30.10 -3.54 -21.70
C THR A 6 30.59 -4.86 -22.28
N ASN A 7 30.42 -5.04 -23.58
CA ASN A 7 31.11 -6.03 -24.41
C ASN A 7 32.36 -5.36 -25.03
N SER A 8 33.31 -6.15 -25.57
CA SER A 8 34.41 -5.61 -26.37
C SER A 8 33.91 -4.82 -27.59
N ASN A 9 32.76 -5.20 -28.15
CA ASN A 9 32.27 -4.62 -29.41
C ASN A 9 31.19 -3.54 -29.21
N PHE A 10 30.41 -3.60 -28.13
CA PHE A 10 29.33 -2.65 -27.86
C PHE A 10 29.01 -2.53 -26.37
N SER A 11 28.31 -1.48 -25.96
CA SER A 11 27.70 -1.36 -24.64
C SER A 11 26.20 -1.09 -24.71
N LEU A 12 25.47 -1.59 -23.72
CA LEU A 12 24.02 -1.49 -23.63
C LEU A 12 23.62 -0.76 -22.34
N THR A 13 22.73 0.23 -22.47
CA THR A 13 22.11 0.92 -21.34
C THR A 13 20.59 0.87 -21.48
N LEU A 14 19.89 0.51 -20.40
CA LEU A 14 18.44 0.47 -20.35
C LEU A 14 17.91 1.57 -19.44
N VAL A 15 17.01 2.40 -19.97
CA VAL A 15 16.42 3.54 -19.28
C VAL A 15 14.90 3.50 -19.43
N PRO A 16 14.17 2.99 -18.44
CA PRO A 16 12.72 3.12 -18.41
C PRO A 16 12.33 4.56 -18.06
N ASP A 17 11.22 5.04 -18.60
CA ASP A 17 10.68 6.38 -18.30
C ASP A 17 10.22 6.48 -16.85
N GLN A 18 9.77 5.36 -16.29
CA GLN A 18 9.32 5.23 -14.91
C GLN A 18 9.99 4.05 -14.22
N SER A 19 10.39 4.24 -12.96
CA SER A 19 10.93 3.17 -12.11
C SER A 19 9.87 2.42 -11.32
N THR A 20 8.65 2.96 -11.28
CA THR A 20 7.49 2.43 -10.55
C THR A 20 6.33 2.27 -11.52
N VAL A 21 5.62 1.17 -11.43
CA VAL A 21 4.46 0.83 -12.25
C VAL A 21 3.29 0.55 -11.32
N TYR A 22 2.16 1.19 -11.57
CA TYR A 22 0.94 1.04 -10.80
C TYR A 22 -0.01 0.14 -11.57
N LEU A 23 -0.55 -0.87 -10.91
CA LEU A 23 -1.54 -1.77 -11.49
C LEU A 23 -2.85 -1.65 -10.71
N GLU A 24 -3.96 -1.69 -11.43
CA GLU A 24 -5.28 -1.72 -10.82
C GLU A 24 -5.63 -3.14 -10.36
N PRO A 25 -6.31 -3.27 -9.22
CA PRO A 25 -6.79 -4.56 -8.78
C PRO A 25 -7.98 -5.00 -9.62
N LYS A 26 -7.76 -5.80 -10.67
CA LYS A 26 -8.82 -6.54 -11.39
C LYS A 26 -8.31 -7.80 -12.10
N LYS A 27 -9.16 -8.83 -12.08
CA LYS A 27 -8.84 -10.27 -12.11
C LYS A 27 -8.59 -10.90 -13.48
N ASN A 28 -8.72 -10.16 -14.58
CA ASN A 28 -8.86 -10.79 -15.89
C ASN A 28 -7.51 -11.05 -16.59
N GLY A 29 -6.38 -10.64 -15.99
CA GLY A 29 -5.04 -10.85 -16.54
C GLY A 29 -4.73 -10.10 -17.84
N VAL A 30 -5.67 -9.29 -18.35
CA VAL A 30 -5.52 -8.50 -19.56
C VAL A 30 -4.55 -7.36 -19.31
N SER A 31 -3.45 -7.29 -20.07
CA SER A 31 -2.45 -6.23 -19.99
C SER A 31 -3.04 -4.88 -20.40
N ARG A 32 -3.10 -3.92 -19.46
CA ARG A 32 -3.57 -2.55 -19.73
C ARG A 32 -2.49 -1.50 -19.44
N THR A 33 -1.50 -1.86 -18.65
CA THR A 33 -0.36 -1.00 -18.31
C THR A 33 0.83 -1.24 -19.24
N VAL A 34 1.50 -0.14 -19.63
CA VAL A 34 2.68 -0.16 -20.52
C VAL A 34 3.89 0.42 -19.79
N ILE A 35 4.98 -0.32 -19.76
CA ILE A 35 6.29 0.20 -19.39
C ILE A 35 6.97 0.73 -20.64
N LYS A 36 7.30 2.02 -20.65
CA LYS A 36 7.99 2.69 -21.75
C LYS A 36 9.41 3.07 -21.36
N GLY A 37 10.24 3.31 -22.38
CA GLY A 37 11.57 3.84 -22.21
C GLY A 37 12.40 3.66 -23.47
N TYR A 38 13.72 3.65 -23.28
CA TYR A 38 14.66 3.42 -24.37
C TYR A 38 15.83 2.54 -23.97
N VAL A 39 16.40 1.90 -24.99
CA VAL A 39 17.66 1.18 -24.93
C VAL A 39 18.68 1.96 -25.74
N LYS A 40 19.79 2.33 -25.11
CA LYS A 40 20.94 2.93 -25.78
C LYS A 40 21.97 1.84 -26.09
N LEU A 41 22.32 1.72 -27.35
CA LEU A 41 23.34 0.82 -27.87
C LEU A 41 24.52 1.66 -28.38
N ASP A 42 25.67 1.54 -27.72
CA ASP A 42 26.91 2.20 -28.14
C ASP A 42 27.84 1.17 -28.78
N VAL A 43 27.95 1.17 -30.11
CA VAL A 43 28.78 0.24 -30.88
C VAL A 43 30.19 0.81 -31.02
N LYS A 44 31.17 0.13 -30.45
CA LYS A 44 32.59 0.48 -30.53
C LYS A 44 33.23 -0.12 -31.78
N ILE A 45 32.94 -1.39 -32.04
CA ILE A 45 33.43 -2.16 -33.19
C ILE A 45 32.19 -2.63 -33.96
N PRO A 46 32.13 -2.45 -35.30
CA PRO A 46 30.98 -2.88 -36.09
C PRO A 46 30.65 -4.36 -35.84
N ALA A 47 29.37 -4.64 -35.59
CA ALA A 47 28.92 -5.96 -35.15
C ALA A 47 27.59 -6.34 -35.81
N GLU A 48 27.39 -7.63 -36.06
CA GLU A 48 26.12 -8.15 -36.53
C GLU A 48 25.15 -8.33 -35.35
N ILE A 49 24.17 -7.43 -35.28
CA ILE A 49 23.16 -7.40 -34.22
C ILE A 49 21.80 -7.65 -34.87
N ILE A 50 21.16 -8.74 -34.48
CA ILE A 50 19.87 -9.18 -35.04
C ILE A 50 18.75 -8.35 -34.40
N ASP A 51 18.67 -8.39 -33.09
CA ASP A 51 17.62 -7.72 -32.33
C ASP A 51 18.08 -7.34 -30.92
N ILE A 52 17.32 -6.43 -30.31
CA ILE A 52 17.34 -6.17 -28.87
C ILE A 52 16.02 -6.65 -28.32
N SER A 53 16.05 -7.52 -27.31
CA SER A 53 14.86 -7.94 -26.57
C SER A 53 14.81 -7.22 -25.23
N VAL A 54 13.65 -6.68 -24.86
CA VAL A 54 13.38 -6.15 -23.52
C VAL A 54 12.30 -7.00 -22.87
N SER A 55 12.56 -7.51 -21.67
CA SER A 55 11.65 -8.39 -20.93
C SER A 55 11.52 -7.96 -19.47
N LEU A 56 10.37 -8.24 -18.86
CA LEU A 56 10.16 -8.11 -17.43
C LEU A 56 10.44 -9.45 -16.75
N ASN A 57 11.29 -9.42 -15.73
CA ASN A 57 11.61 -10.58 -14.93
C ASN A 57 11.19 -10.37 -13.48
N LEU A 58 10.74 -11.46 -12.85
CA LEU A 58 10.46 -11.56 -11.44
C LEU A 58 11.50 -12.46 -10.76
N LYS A 59 12.06 -11.98 -9.65
CA LYS A 59 12.85 -12.77 -8.71
C LYS A 59 12.16 -12.78 -7.36
N LYS A 60 11.81 -13.97 -6.89
CA LYS A 60 11.23 -14.21 -5.56
C LYS A 60 12.21 -15.01 -4.71
N GLN A 61 12.35 -14.62 -3.45
CA GLN A 61 13.06 -15.41 -2.45
C GLN A 61 12.28 -15.36 -1.13
N VAL A 62 12.11 -16.51 -0.51
CA VAL A 62 11.59 -16.62 0.86
C VAL A 62 12.54 -17.51 1.65
N GLN A 63 12.97 -17.06 2.82
CA GLN A 63 13.87 -17.70 3.74
C GLN A 63 13.29 -17.66 5.16
N TRP A 64 13.29 -18.81 5.83
CA TRP A 64 12.76 -18.93 7.19
C TRP A 64 13.57 -19.92 8.03
N LEU A 65 13.36 -19.85 9.34
CA LEU A 65 13.91 -20.81 10.28
C LEU A 65 12.92 -21.95 10.47
N ASN A 66 13.35 -23.18 10.18
CA ASN A 66 12.64 -24.39 10.52
C ASN A 66 13.47 -25.16 11.56
N LEU A 67 13.00 -25.16 12.81
CA LEU A 67 13.73 -25.69 13.97
C LEU A 67 15.12 -25.04 14.09
N SER A 68 16.19 -25.78 13.83
CA SER A 68 17.59 -25.32 13.86
C SER A 68 18.18 -25.07 12.47
N ARG A 69 17.40 -25.20 11.40
CA ARG A 69 17.86 -25.07 10.01
C ARG A 69 17.23 -23.87 9.35
N ILE A 70 18.00 -23.23 8.49
CA ILE A 70 17.50 -22.16 7.61
C ILE A 70 17.04 -22.83 6.31
N GLU A 71 15.76 -22.69 5.99
CA GLU A 71 15.19 -23.10 4.71
C GLU A 71 15.04 -21.90 3.79
N ARG A 72 15.16 -22.13 2.48
CA ARG A 72 15.08 -21.10 1.44
C ARG A 72 14.45 -21.65 0.18
N ILE A 73 13.47 -20.92 -0.36
CA ILE A 73 12.94 -21.11 -1.70
C ILE A 73 13.27 -19.87 -2.52
N THR A 74 13.87 -20.08 -3.68
CA THR A 74 14.11 -19.03 -4.68
C THR A 74 13.41 -19.44 -5.96
N SER A 75 12.68 -18.52 -6.57
CA SER A 75 12.14 -18.70 -7.91
C SER A 75 12.44 -17.48 -8.77
N GLU A 76 12.73 -17.75 -10.03
CA GLU A 76 12.84 -16.74 -11.06
C GLU A 76 11.80 -17.04 -12.13
N LYS A 77 11.00 -16.04 -12.46
CA LYS A 77 9.98 -16.13 -13.50
C LYS A 77 10.31 -15.06 -14.53
N ASN A 78 10.64 -15.50 -15.74
CA ASN A 78 10.71 -14.63 -16.89
C ASN A 78 9.32 -14.61 -17.53
N TYR A 79 8.75 -13.43 -17.73
CA TYR A 79 7.49 -13.33 -18.44
C TYR A 79 7.78 -13.34 -19.96
N LYS A 80 7.83 -14.55 -20.55
CA LYS A 80 7.98 -14.81 -22.00
C LYS A 80 6.85 -15.73 -22.50
N ASN A 81 6.33 -15.45 -23.71
CA ASN A 81 5.35 -16.21 -24.50
C ASN A 81 4.76 -17.44 -23.78
N SER A 82 3.70 -17.26 -23.02
CA SER A 82 2.39 -17.53 -23.61
C SER A 82 1.36 -16.41 -23.51
N ASP A 83 1.57 -15.32 -22.77
CA ASP A 83 0.64 -14.16 -22.72
C ASP A 83 1.31 -12.78 -22.44
N LEU A 84 2.61 -12.62 -22.83
CA LEU A 84 3.52 -11.42 -22.88
C LEU A 84 3.81 -10.60 -21.58
N PRO A 85 5.08 -10.15 -21.31
CA PRO A 85 5.80 -9.08 -22.02
C PRO A 85 7.26 -9.40 -22.40
N ILE A 86 7.50 -9.60 -23.69
CA ILE A 86 8.78 -9.26 -24.33
C ILE A 86 8.46 -8.30 -25.46
N THR A 87 9.28 -7.26 -25.62
CA THR A 87 9.27 -6.45 -26.85
C THR A 87 10.60 -6.66 -27.57
N THR A 88 10.53 -6.96 -28.87
CA THR A 88 11.71 -7.16 -29.71
C THR A 88 11.85 -5.94 -30.61
N ILE A 89 12.98 -5.25 -30.47
CA ILE A 89 13.30 -4.07 -31.26
C ILE A 89 14.22 -4.51 -32.40
N PRO A 90 13.78 -4.43 -33.66
CA PRO A 90 14.66 -4.69 -34.80
C PRO A 90 15.72 -3.59 -34.88
N VAL A 91 16.98 -3.99 -34.88
CA VAL A 91 18.13 -3.05 -34.91
C VAL A 91 18.53 -2.75 -36.36
N ASN A 92 18.31 -3.68 -37.29
CA ASN A 92 18.70 -3.56 -38.68
C ASN A 92 17.67 -4.17 -39.64
N SER A 93 17.74 -3.74 -40.90
CA SER A 93 17.01 -4.37 -42.01
C SER A 93 17.75 -5.63 -42.49
N ALA A 94 17.02 -6.59 -43.07
CA ALA A 94 17.61 -7.83 -43.62
C ALA A 94 18.71 -7.57 -44.67
N SER A 95 18.75 -6.37 -45.26
CA SER A 95 19.74 -5.92 -46.26
C SER A 95 21.05 -5.35 -45.68
N GLN A 96 21.10 -4.98 -44.40
CA GLN A 96 22.31 -4.43 -43.76
C GLN A 96 22.47 -5.04 -42.36
N PRO A 97 23.04 -6.25 -42.23
CA PRO A 97 23.08 -6.97 -40.95
C PRO A 97 24.10 -6.39 -39.96
N ILE A 98 25.11 -5.65 -40.43
CA ILE A 98 26.18 -5.08 -39.61
C ILE A 98 25.79 -3.68 -39.13
N VAL A 99 25.75 -3.46 -37.82
CA VAL A 99 25.58 -2.14 -37.21
C VAL A 99 26.94 -1.43 -37.19
N PRO A 100 27.07 -0.23 -37.79
CA PRO A 100 28.33 0.50 -37.76
C PRO A 100 28.65 1.08 -36.37
N SER A 101 29.91 1.44 -36.14
CA SER A 101 30.30 2.14 -34.92
C SER A 101 29.52 3.44 -34.77
N GLY A 102 28.99 3.69 -33.56
CA GLY A 102 28.11 4.81 -33.29
C GLY A 102 27.22 4.59 -32.08
N SER A 103 26.43 5.61 -31.74
CA SER A 103 25.45 5.56 -30.65
C SER A 103 24.05 5.53 -31.22
N TYR A 104 23.27 4.51 -30.85
CA TYR A 104 21.91 4.29 -31.31
C TYR A 104 20.95 4.27 -30.12
N VAL A 105 19.74 4.80 -30.32
CA VAL A 105 18.69 4.84 -29.31
C VAL A 105 17.44 4.19 -29.87
N TYR A 106 16.91 3.22 -29.14
CA TYR A 106 15.74 2.45 -29.53
C TYR A 106 14.67 2.60 -28.44
N SER A 107 13.54 3.20 -28.78
CA SER A 107 12.38 3.24 -27.89
C SER A 107 11.74 1.87 -27.76
N PHE A 108 11.14 1.59 -26.60
CA PHE A 108 10.44 0.34 -26.35
C PHE A 108 9.12 0.58 -25.64
N GLU A 109 8.14 -0.26 -25.92
CA GLU A 109 6.87 -0.35 -25.19
C GLU A 109 6.66 -1.81 -24.77
N LEU A 110 6.46 -2.02 -23.47
CA LEU A 110 6.34 -3.33 -22.85
C LEU A 110 5.02 -3.44 -22.06
N TRP A 111 4.04 -4.14 -22.62
CA TRP A 111 2.72 -4.36 -22.02
C TRP A 111 2.78 -5.35 -20.86
N VAL A 112 2.47 -4.91 -19.64
CA VAL A 112 2.50 -5.78 -18.46
C VAL A 112 1.12 -6.28 -18.07
N PRO A 113 0.99 -7.54 -17.62
CA PRO A 113 -0.29 -8.05 -17.16
C PRO A 113 -0.68 -7.39 -15.84
N GLU A 114 -1.99 -7.15 -15.62
CA GLU A 114 -2.49 -6.51 -14.40
C GLU A 114 -2.50 -7.47 -13.18
N ASN A 115 -2.26 -8.77 -13.39
CA ASN A 115 -2.25 -9.79 -12.33
C ASN A 115 -0.88 -9.99 -11.66
N LEU A 116 0.07 -9.08 -11.85
CA LEU A 116 1.36 -9.14 -11.18
C LEU A 116 1.21 -8.90 -9.67
N GLU A 117 1.98 -9.64 -8.88
CA GLU A 117 2.05 -9.42 -7.43
C GLU A 117 2.87 -8.16 -7.12
N PRO A 118 2.56 -7.39 -6.06
CA PRO A 118 3.29 -6.17 -5.75
C PRO A 118 4.72 -6.48 -5.30
N SER A 119 5.62 -5.53 -5.53
CA SER A 119 7.00 -5.65 -5.07
C SER A 119 7.06 -5.58 -3.54
N VAL A 120 7.71 -6.57 -2.94
CA VAL A 120 7.95 -6.63 -1.48
C VAL A 120 9.44 -6.82 -1.29
N ASN A 121 10.08 -5.95 -0.52
CA ASN A 121 11.50 -6.07 -0.24
C ASN A 121 11.75 -6.07 1.27
N SER A 122 12.01 -7.25 1.82
CA SER A 122 12.60 -7.41 3.14
C SER A 122 13.86 -8.23 3.02
N HIS A 123 14.89 -7.89 3.80
CA HIS A 123 16.26 -8.36 3.67
C HIS A 123 16.44 -9.80 3.14
N LYS A 124 15.75 -10.78 3.74
CA LYS A 124 15.83 -12.20 3.35
C LYS A 124 14.62 -12.72 2.56
N ASN A 125 13.54 -11.95 2.50
CA ASN A 125 12.26 -12.30 1.88
C ASN A 125 11.81 -11.20 0.92
N PHE A 126 11.80 -11.47 -0.38
CA PHE A 126 11.49 -10.48 -1.38
C PHE A 126 10.76 -11.04 -2.60
N LEU A 127 10.07 -10.14 -3.28
CA LEU A 127 9.46 -10.29 -4.59
C LEU A 127 9.82 -9.02 -5.37
N ASN A 128 10.82 -9.13 -6.26
CA ASN A 128 11.41 -7.99 -6.96
C ASN A 128 11.32 -8.16 -8.47
N TYR A 129 10.98 -7.07 -9.17
CA TYR A 129 10.96 -7.04 -10.62
C TYR A 129 12.15 -6.28 -11.19
N TYR A 130 12.59 -6.71 -12.37
CA TYR A 130 13.60 -6.00 -13.13
C TYR A 130 13.33 -6.14 -14.63
N LEU A 131 13.51 -5.04 -15.35
CA LEU A 131 13.63 -5.10 -16.79
C LEU A 131 15.01 -5.65 -17.15
N GLN A 132 15.05 -6.49 -18.16
CA GLN A 132 16.28 -6.98 -18.75
C GLN A 132 16.25 -6.67 -20.24
N ALA A 133 17.26 -5.93 -20.72
CA ALA A 133 17.50 -5.78 -22.14
C ALA A 133 18.67 -6.68 -22.53
N SER A 134 18.49 -7.50 -23.57
CA SER A 134 19.49 -8.42 -24.10
C SER A 134 19.69 -8.19 -25.59
N VAL A 135 20.94 -8.19 -26.04
CA VAL A 135 21.28 -8.13 -27.47
C VAL A 135 21.43 -9.54 -28.02
N ARG A 136 20.73 -9.85 -29.10
CA ARG A 136 20.97 -11.07 -29.88
C ARG A 136 21.87 -10.74 -31.06
N SER A 137 23.09 -11.23 -31.03
CA SER A 137 24.04 -11.16 -32.15
C SER A 137 24.10 -12.49 -32.89
N SER A 138 24.39 -12.47 -34.19
CA SER A 138 24.77 -13.71 -34.88
C SER A 138 26.12 -14.18 -34.28
N SER A 139 26.28 -15.49 -34.07
CA SER A 139 27.61 -16.02 -33.78
C SER A 139 28.45 -15.89 -35.05
N SER A 140 29.59 -15.21 -35.00
CA SER A 140 30.56 -15.27 -36.09
C SER A 140 30.86 -16.75 -36.39
N LYS A 141 30.67 -17.15 -37.65
CA LYS A 141 30.96 -18.49 -38.16
C LYS A 141 32.42 -18.83 -37.83
N SER A 142 32.66 -19.49 -36.71
CA SER A 142 34.00 -19.91 -36.27
C SER A 142 34.03 -21.42 -36.13
N GLY A 143 34.36 -22.08 -37.24
CA GLY A 143 34.93 -23.43 -37.31
C GLY A 143 34.08 -24.60 -36.78
N PRO A 144 34.38 -25.84 -37.23
CA PRO A 144 33.65 -27.03 -36.81
C PRO A 144 34.19 -27.53 -35.47
N TYR A 145 33.98 -26.80 -34.37
CA TYR A 145 34.29 -27.32 -33.03
C TYR A 145 33.18 -27.03 -32.02
N ILE A 146 32.73 -28.12 -31.39
CA ILE A 146 31.46 -28.32 -30.67
C ILE A 146 31.36 -27.56 -29.32
N LEU A 147 32.39 -26.81 -28.91
CA LEU A 147 32.41 -26.06 -27.63
C LEU A 147 31.98 -24.59 -27.75
N SER A 148 31.97 -24.00 -28.95
CA SER A 148 31.54 -22.59 -29.14
C SER A 148 30.02 -22.42 -29.05
N LYS A 149 29.24 -23.46 -29.40
CA LYS A 149 27.77 -23.48 -29.27
C LYS A 149 27.28 -23.42 -27.82
N LEU A 150 28.05 -23.96 -26.87
CA LEU A 150 27.76 -23.80 -25.44
C LEU A 150 28.05 -22.37 -24.99
N LYS A 151 29.16 -21.77 -25.45
CA LYS A 151 29.48 -20.35 -25.16
C LYS A 151 28.44 -19.37 -25.69
N SER A 152 27.88 -19.60 -26.88
CA SER A 152 26.82 -18.74 -27.44
C SER A 152 25.50 -18.83 -26.67
N ALA A 153 25.22 -19.95 -25.98
CA ALA A 153 24.08 -20.05 -25.07
C ALA A 153 24.29 -19.29 -23.74
N PHE A 154 25.55 -18.99 -23.39
CA PHE A 154 25.93 -18.24 -22.19
C PHE A 154 26.39 -16.78 -22.47
N GLN A 155 26.34 -16.32 -23.72
CA GLN A 155 26.72 -14.96 -24.14
C GLN A 155 25.50 -14.09 -24.49
N GLU A 156 24.38 -14.24 -23.78
CA GLU A 156 23.36 -13.18 -23.77
C GLU A 156 23.90 -11.99 -22.95
N SER A 157 24.54 -11.07 -23.67
CA SER A 157 24.88 -9.74 -23.17
C SER A 157 23.62 -9.03 -22.70
N SER A 158 23.43 -8.88 -21.39
CA SER A 158 22.22 -8.28 -20.83
C SER A 158 22.50 -7.23 -19.76
N VAL A 159 21.65 -6.20 -19.74
CA VAL A 159 21.63 -5.15 -18.72
C VAL A 159 20.29 -5.22 -17.99
N THR A 160 20.33 -5.06 -16.66
CA THR A 160 19.13 -5.11 -15.83
C THR A 160 18.84 -3.78 -15.16
N LYS A 161 17.57 -3.44 -15.01
CA LYS A 161 17.10 -2.25 -14.28
C LYS A 161 15.94 -2.62 -13.36
N PRO A 162 15.99 -2.30 -12.05
CA PRO A 162 14.90 -2.61 -11.14
C PRO A 162 13.63 -1.83 -11.51
N ILE A 163 12.48 -2.49 -11.38
CA ILE A 163 11.15 -1.89 -11.50
C ILE A 163 10.37 -2.23 -10.23
N ILE A 164 9.66 -1.24 -9.68
CA ILE A 164 8.78 -1.42 -8.53
C ILE A 164 7.35 -1.55 -9.04
N ILE A 165 6.73 -2.71 -8.82
CA ILE A 165 5.30 -2.92 -9.07
C ILE A 165 4.53 -2.55 -7.81
N ARG A 166 3.53 -1.67 -7.93
CA ARG A 166 2.60 -1.29 -6.86
C ARG A 166 1.18 -1.65 -7.28
N LEU A 167 0.47 -2.34 -6.41
CA LEU A 167 -0.96 -2.57 -6.59
C LEU A 167 -1.72 -1.44 -5.92
N VAL A 168 -2.56 -0.74 -6.68
CA VAL A 168 -3.51 0.22 -6.13
C VAL A 168 -4.45 -0.54 -5.20
N PRO A 169 -4.70 -0.08 -3.96
CA PRO A 169 -5.62 -0.80 -3.08
C PRO A 169 -7.02 -0.86 -3.71
N ASP A 170 -7.69 -2.01 -3.61
CA ASP A 170 -9.04 -2.26 -4.14
C ASP A 170 -10.01 -1.16 -3.72
N GLU A 171 -9.82 -0.66 -2.51
CA GLU A 171 -10.61 0.41 -1.92
C GLU A 171 -10.51 1.75 -2.67
N PHE A 172 -9.49 1.98 -3.48
CA PHE A 172 -9.37 3.19 -4.30
C PHE A 172 -9.80 2.98 -5.76
N SER A 173 -9.99 1.73 -6.19
CA SER A 173 -10.27 1.42 -7.59
C SER A 173 -11.68 1.79 -8.06
N HIS A 174 -12.57 2.25 -7.16
CA HIS A 174 -13.98 2.52 -7.49
C HIS A 174 -14.59 3.83 -6.98
N ASP A 175 -13.85 4.68 -6.25
CA ASP A 175 -14.17 6.09 -5.90
C ASP A 175 -13.65 6.44 -4.48
N TYR A 176 -12.56 7.21 -4.43
CA TYR A 176 -11.89 7.66 -3.20
C TYR A 176 -12.73 8.67 -2.38
N THR A 177 -13.85 9.16 -2.91
CA THR A 177 -14.72 10.13 -2.24
C THR A 177 -15.87 9.49 -1.48
N LYS A 178 -16.04 8.16 -1.53
CA LYS A 178 -17.15 7.49 -0.84
C LYS A 178 -17.12 7.71 0.67
N ALA A 179 -18.26 8.15 1.21
CA ALA A 179 -18.47 8.40 2.64
C ALA A 179 -18.17 7.19 3.55
N PHE A 180 -18.22 5.96 3.03
CA PHE A 180 -17.89 4.75 3.79
C PHE A 180 -16.41 4.69 4.24
N TYR A 181 -15.49 5.33 3.50
CA TYR A 181 -14.07 5.42 3.89
C TYR A 181 -13.84 6.31 5.13
N GLN A 182 -14.87 7.03 5.58
CA GLN A 182 -14.76 8.07 6.60
C GLN A 182 -15.63 7.75 7.84
N GLN A 183 -16.16 6.53 7.95
CA GLN A 183 -16.98 6.13 9.08
C GLN A 183 -16.11 5.74 10.29
N PRO A 184 -16.45 6.25 11.50
CA PRO A 184 -15.78 5.83 12.73
C PRO A 184 -15.85 4.32 12.92
N THR A 185 -14.71 3.72 13.28
CA THR A 185 -14.61 2.28 13.52
C THR A 185 -14.34 2.03 15.00
N ARG A 186 -15.07 1.09 15.59
CA ARG A 186 -15.00 0.78 17.02
C ARG A 186 -14.50 -0.64 17.23
N TYR A 187 -13.53 -0.80 18.11
CA TYR A 187 -12.99 -2.08 18.54
C TYR A 187 -13.30 -2.27 20.02
N ASN A 188 -14.03 -3.31 20.38
CA ASN A 188 -14.15 -3.73 21.77
C ASN A 188 -12.84 -4.42 22.16
N ILE A 189 -11.99 -3.73 22.91
CA ILE A 189 -10.62 -4.19 23.21
C ILE A 189 -10.49 -4.85 24.58
N TYR A 190 -11.48 -4.66 25.46
CA TYR A 190 -11.57 -5.33 26.75
C TYR A 190 -13.03 -5.37 27.21
N ASN A 191 -13.43 -6.49 27.80
CA ASN A 191 -14.75 -6.66 28.41
C ASN A 191 -14.68 -7.71 29.52
N SER A 192 -14.44 -7.28 30.76
CA SER A 192 -14.36 -8.16 31.93
C SER A 192 -14.64 -7.36 33.20
N ASP A 193 -15.13 -8.03 34.24
CA ASP A 193 -15.28 -7.48 35.59
C ASP A 193 -16.11 -6.18 35.64
N GLY A 194 -17.15 -6.09 34.80
CA GLY A 194 -18.00 -4.90 34.68
C GLY A 194 -17.31 -3.71 34.00
N VAL A 195 -16.12 -3.89 33.44
CA VAL A 195 -15.38 -2.86 32.69
C VAL A 195 -15.36 -3.21 31.21
N LYS A 196 -15.90 -2.31 30.39
CA LYS A 196 -15.84 -2.38 28.93
C LYS A 196 -14.96 -1.26 28.40
N VAL A 197 -13.95 -1.63 27.62
CA VAL A 197 -13.05 -0.68 26.95
C VAL A 197 -13.20 -0.79 25.44
N THR A 198 -13.50 0.33 24.80
CA THR A 198 -13.70 0.44 23.35
C THR A 198 -12.71 1.44 22.78
N LEU A 199 -11.93 1.03 21.78
CA LEU A 199 -11.10 1.93 20.98
C LEU A 199 -11.88 2.37 19.76
N GLN A 200 -12.13 3.66 19.63
CA GLN A 200 -12.75 4.27 18.47
C GLN A 200 -11.71 5.01 17.64
N LEU A 201 -11.67 4.69 16.35
CA LEU A 201 -10.91 5.42 15.34
C LEU A 201 -11.87 6.26 14.50
N PRO A 202 -11.41 7.40 13.95
CA PRO A 202 -12.21 8.20 13.03
C PRO A 202 -12.47 7.48 11.71
N SER A 203 -11.59 6.55 11.33
CA SER A 203 -11.77 5.62 10.21
C SER A 203 -10.90 4.38 10.42
N GLN A 204 -11.31 3.25 9.83
CA GLN A 204 -10.43 2.07 9.67
C GLN A 204 -9.34 2.27 8.61
N TYR A 205 -9.48 3.29 7.76
CA TYR A 205 -8.53 3.68 6.73
C TYR A 205 -7.64 4.80 7.25
N LEU A 206 -6.35 4.53 7.43
CA LEU A 206 -5.38 5.48 7.94
C LEU A 206 -4.38 5.86 6.86
N SER A 207 -4.19 7.15 6.65
CA SER A 207 -3.22 7.72 5.72
C SER A 207 -2.23 8.64 6.46
N LYS A 208 -1.14 9.00 5.78
CA LYS A 208 -0.18 9.97 6.30
C LYS A 208 -0.82 11.30 6.70
N ASN A 209 -1.82 11.76 5.94
CA ASN A 209 -2.53 13.01 6.22
C ASN A 209 -3.43 12.89 7.45
N SER A 210 -4.12 11.75 7.61
CA SER A 210 -4.96 11.53 8.79
C SER A 210 -4.14 11.33 10.06
N CYS A 211 -2.90 10.88 9.94
CA CYS A 211 -2.03 10.60 11.07
C CYS A 211 -0.97 11.67 11.34
N SER A 212 -1.03 12.86 10.72
CA SER A 212 -0.04 13.90 10.98
C SER A 212 -0.21 14.54 12.37
N PRO A 213 0.82 15.16 12.96
CA PRO A 213 0.71 15.82 14.26
C PRO A 213 -0.28 17.00 14.26
N SER A 214 -0.49 17.63 13.09
CA SER A 214 -1.45 18.71 12.86
C SER A 214 -2.85 18.21 12.51
N SER A 215 -3.03 16.89 12.38
CA SER A 215 -4.29 16.28 12.00
C SER A 215 -5.35 16.46 13.09
N PRO A 216 -6.59 16.79 12.73
CA PRO A 216 -7.69 16.78 13.70
C PRO A 216 -8.10 15.36 14.10
N PHE A 217 -7.67 14.34 13.36
CA PHE A 217 -8.07 12.95 13.58
C PHE A 217 -7.35 12.34 14.79
N LYS A 218 -8.13 11.85 15.75
CA LYS A 218 -7.65 11.29 17.02
C LYS A 218 -8.29 9.94 17.29
N ALA A 219 -7.52 9.03 17.89
CA ALA A 219 -8.08 7.82 18.49
C ALA A 219 -8.76 8.18 19.82
N THR A 220 -9.89 7.56 20.11
CA THR A 220 -10.63 7.77 21.36
C THR A 220 -10.78 6.45 22.10
N LEU A 221 -10.34 6.39 23.34
CA LEU A 221 -10.57 5.27 24.25
C LEU A 221 -11.78 5.58 25.11
N LEU A 222 -12.83 4.79 24.96
CA LEU A 222 -14.04 4.85 25.76
C LEU A 222 -13.98 3.74 26.81
N VAL A 223 -14.18 4.10 28.08
CA VAL A 223 -14.24 3.14 29.19
C VAL A 223 -15.60 3.27 29.86
N SER A 224 -16.36 2.18 29.90
CA SER A 224 -17.64 2.07 30.61
C SER A 224 -17.44 1.13 31.78
N ILE A 225 -17.87 1.56 32.97
CA ILE A 225 -17.76 0.77 34.20
C ILE A 225 -19.14 0.62 34.84
N ASP A 226 -19.60 -0.62 34.95
CA ASP A 226 -20.83 -0.99 35.63
C ASP A 226 -20.58 -1.05 37.14
N SER A 227 -20.68 0.09 37.83
CA SER A 227 -20.51 0.20 39.27
C SER A 227 -21.45 1.22 39.90
N LYS A 228 -21.98 0.89 41.08
CA LYS A 228 -22.77 1.81 41.90
C LYS A 228 -21.90 2.81 42.66
N ASP A 229 -20.65 2.46 42.95
CA ASP A 229 -19.70 3.32 43.65
C ASP A 229 -19.00 4.25 42.66
N GLN A 230 -18.76 5.50 43.05
CA GLN A 230 -17.99 6.45 42.24
C GLN A 230 -16.54 5.95 42.09
N ILE A 231 -16.10 5.72 40.85
CA ILE A 231 -14.76 5.19 40.54
C ILE A 231 -13.95 6.28 39.85
N ASP A 232 -12.77 6.56 40.39
CA ASP A 232 -11.80 7.40 39.68
C ASP A 232 -10.98 6.53 38.73
N LEU A 233 -10.94 6.91 37.45
CA LEU A 233 -10.14 6.25 36.43
C LEU A 233 -8.91 7.10 36.07
N LYS A 234 -7.74 6.46 36.02
CA LYS A 234 -6.49 7.06 35.54
C LYS A 234 -5.81 6.16 34.52
N ILE A 235 -5.34 6.74 33.42
CA ILE A 235 -4.50 6.05 32.44
C ILE A 235 -3.03 6.22 32.85
N LYS A 236 -2.36 5.12 33.20
CA LYS A 236 -0.93 5.11 33.57
C LYS A 236 -0.02 5.12 32.35
N SER A 237 -0.41 4.39 31.30
CA SER A 237 0.30 4.38 30.03
C SER A 237 -0.65 4.08 28.88
N ALA A 238 -0.32 4.60 27.70
CA ALA A 238 -1.00 4.34 26.45
C ALA A 238 0.05 4.33 25.33
N GLU A 239 0.04 3.31 24.50
CA GLU A 239 0.90 3.21 23.33
C GLU A 239 0.09 2.71 22.15
N LEU A 240 0.15 3.46 21.05
CA LEU A 240 -0.41 3.07 19.76
C LEU A 240 0.74 2.93 18.77
N SER A 241 0.73 1.84 17.99
CA SER A 241 1.68 1.63 16.91
C SER A 241 1.01 1.00 15.70
N LEU A 242 1.48 1.37 14.52
CA LEU A 242 1.01 0.87 13.24
C LEU A 242 1.93 -0.26 12.80
N THR A 243 1.40 -1.48 12.76
CA THR A 243 2.16 -2.70 12.44
C THR A 243 1.72 -3.26 11.11
N GLN A 244 2.69 -3.55 10.24
CA GLN A 244 2.49 -4.29 8.99
C GLN A 244 2.96 -5.73 9.21
N LYS A 245 2.10 -6.69 8.89
CA LYS A 245 2.41 -8.10 8.90
C LYS A 245 2.37 -8.65 7.47
N VAL A 246 3.48 -9.21 7.03
CA VAL A 246 3.63 -9.89 5.73
C VAL A 246 3.81 -11.37 6.01
N ILE A 247 2.85 -12.20 5.61
CA ILE A 247 2.90 -13.67 5.71
C ILE A 247 3.23 -14.21 4.33
N PHE A 248 4.29 -14.99 4.17
CA PHE A 248 4.63 -15.58 2.88
C PHE A 248 3.99 -16.95 2.75
N ASN A 249 3.16 -17.12 1.72
CA ASN A 249 2.44 -18.36 1.47
C ASN A 249 3.39 -19.37 0.83
N ILE A 250 3.63 -20.49 1.52
CA ILE A 250 4.48 -21.58 1.04
C ILE A 250 3.64 -22.87 0.98
N PRO A 251 3.47 -23.48 -0.21
CA PRO A 251 2.74 -24.72 -0.35
C PRO A 251 3.30 -25.82 0.57
N GLY A 252 2.42 -26.48 1.34
CA GLY A 252 2.80 -27.59 2.22
C GLY A 252 3.45 -27.19 3.55
N VAL A 253 3.54 -25.90 3.89
CA VAL A 253 4.10 -25.43 5.17
C VAL A 253 2.99 -24.91 6.09
N GLU A 254 2.73 -25.62 7.19
CA GLU A 254 1.67 -25.25 8.16
C GLU A 254 1.91 -23.89 8.85
N LYS A 255 3.17 -23.56 9.15
CA LYS A 255 3.56 -22.28 9.76
C LYS A 255 4.36 -21.44 8.77
N SER A 256 3.62 -20.79 7.88
CA SER A 256 4.17 -19.84 6.91
C SER A 256 4.97 -18.74 7.62
N PRO A 257 6.17 -18.40 7.12
CA PRO A 257 6.98 -17.38 7.75
C PRO A 257 6.30 -16.02 7.64
N SER A 258 6.34 -15.27 8.74
CA SER A 258 5.78 -13.92 8.79
C SER A 258 6.84 -12.92 9.19
N LEU A 259 6.86 -11.79 8.48
CA LEU A 259 7.56 -10.60 8.90
C LEU A 259 6.58 -9.64 9.55
N GLN A 260 6.98 -9.05 10.66
CA GLN A 260 6.27 -7.96 11.29
C GLN A 260 7.21 -6.77 11.34
N SER A 261 6.73 -5.63 10.88
CA SER A 261 7.44 -4.36 10.94
C SER A 261 6.51 -3.29 11.47
N VAL A 262 6.96 -2.55 12.47
CA VAL A 262 6.28 -1.32 12.87
C VAL A 262 6.66 -0.24 11.88
N PHE A 263 5.65 0.44 11.34
CA PHE A 263 5.81 1.52 10.36
C PHE A 263 5.32 2.87 10.88
N GLY A 264 4.92 2.93 12.16
CA GLY A 264 4.54 4.15 12.82
C GLY A 264 4.35 3.97 14.32
N HIS A 265 4.82 4.93 15.11
CA HIS A 265 4.65 4.97 16.55
C HIS A 265 4.03 6.29 16.99
N SER A 266 3.12 6.24 17.97
CA SER A 266 2.72 7.45 18.69
C SER A 266 3.55 7.57 19.96
N LYS A 267 4.17 8.73 20.21
CA LYS A 267 4.50 9.16 21.58
C LYS A 267 3.31 9.98 22.08
N PRO A 268 2.50 9.49 23.03
CA PRO A 268 1.25 10.15 23.37
C PRO A 268 1.50 11.53 23.98
N THR A 269 0.75 12.53 23.52
CA THR A 269 0.42 13.71 24.34
C THR A 269 -0.95 13.42 24.93
N LEU A 270 -1.01 12.99 26.20
CA LEU A 270 -2.26 12.64 26.86
C LEU A 270 -3.10 13.91 27.05
N VAL A 271 -4.26 13.99 26.41
CA VAL A 271 -5.27 15.02 26.71
C VAL A 271 -6.47 14.31 27.33
N GLN A 272 -6.58 14.40 28.65
CA GLN A 272 -7.71 13.87 29.41
C GLN A 272 -8.88 14.86 29.35
N LYS A 273 -10.03 14.43 28.82
CA LYS A 273 -11.29 15.18 28.89
C LYS A 273 -12.32 14.35 29.64
N PHE A 274 -12.85 14.89 30.73
CA PHE A 274 -14.01 14.30 31.38
C PHE A 274 -15.24 14.63 30.54
N LEU A 275 -16.05 13.63 30.21
CA LEU A 275 -17.40 13.85 29.67
C LEU A 275 -18.35 13.92 30.88
N PRO A 276 -18.75 15.10 31.35
CA PRO A 276 -19.82 15.17 32.33
C PRO A 276 -21.10 14.61 31.70
N PHE A 277 -21.87 13.86 32.49
CA PHE A 277 -23.26 13.58 32.17
C PHE A 277 -24.01 14.90 32.04
N ALA A 278 -24.29 15.33 30.81
CA ALA A 278 -25.44 16.19 30.60
C ALA A 278 -26.67 15.28 30.65
N LEU A 279 -27.25 15.10 31.83
CA LEU A 279 -28.68 14.80 31.89
C LEU A 279 -29.34 15.91 31.07
N LYS A 280 -29.86 15.61 29.88
CA LYS A 280 -30.91 16.45 29.29
C LYS A 280 -32.12 16.30 30.18
N SER A 281 -32.15 17.09 31.26
CA SER A 281 -33.33 17.29 32.07
C SER A 281 -34.37 18.03 31.22
N GLN A 282 -35.36 17.28 30.76
CA GLN A 282 -36.72 17.67 30.34
C GLN A 282 -36.92 18.65 29.16
N PRO A 283 -38.06 18.51 28.46
CA PRO A 283 -38.39 19.29 27.28
C PRO A 283 -38.93 20.64 27.70
N ASN A 284 -38.15 21.71 27.56
CA ASN A 284 -38.73 23.04 27.54
C ASN A 284 -39.25 23.31 26.12
N THR A 285 -40.57 23.27 26.01
CA THR A 285 -41.36 24.04 25.05
C THR A 285 -40.80 25.45 24.94
N GLN A 286 -40.02 25.72 23.91
CA GLN A 286 -39.86 27.04 23.34
C GLN A 286 -40.10 26.94 21.85
N THR A 287 -41.18 27.60 21.45
CA THR A 287 -41.63 27.82 20.09
C THR A 287 -40.57 28.67 19.38
N GLU A 288 -39.65 28.04 18.65
CA GLU A 288 -38.88 28.76 17.64
C GLU A 288 -39.65 28.70 16.33
N THR A 289 -40.22 29.86 16.01
CA THR A 289 -40.78 30.22 14.72
C THR A 289 -39.89 29.76 13.58
N VAL A 290 -40.41 28.83 12.79
CA VAL A 290 -39.91 28.50 11.46
C VAL A 290 -40.05 29.73 10.58
N THR A 291 -38.99 30.53 10.45
CA THR A 291 -38.82 31.36 9.26
C THR A 291 -38.29 30.47 8.15
N ASN A 292 -39.24 29.99 7.34
CA ASN A 292 -38.96 29.52 5.98
C ASN A 292 -38.30 30.66 5.22
N ASP A 293 -36.99 30.56 4.99
CA ASP A 293 -36.36 31.16 3.82
C ASP A 293 -35.51 30.09 3.13
N GLN A 294 -36.18 29.45 2.18
CA GLN A 294 -35.71 28.98 0.89
C GLN A 294 -34.28 28.42 0.78
N CYS A 295 -34.25 27.13 0.43
CA CYS A 295 -33.20 26.48 -0.33
C CYS A 295 -32.56 27.42 -1.38
N ALA A 296 -31.41 28.00 -1.06
CA ALA A 296 -30.44 28.37 -2.06
C ALA A 296 -29.65 27.10 -2.41
N LEU A 297 -29.98 26.52 -3.58
CA LEU A 297 -29.13 25.60 -4.31
C LEU A 297 -27.80 26.32 -4.63
N ASN A 298 -26.90 26.35 -3.66
CA ASN A 298 -25.53 26.75 -3.92
C ASN A 298 -24.85 25.55 -4.59
N THR A 299 -24.71 25.66 -5.91
CA THR A 299 -23.79 24.83 -6.70
C THR A 299 -22.43 24.76 -5.99
N PRO A 300 -21.85 23.56 -5.78
CA PRO A 300 -20.57 23.44 -5.12
C PRO A 300 -19.47 24.05 -6.01
N SER A 301 -18.89 25.14 -5.54
CA SER A 301 -17.64 25.69 -6.07
C SER A 301 -16.52 24.72 -5.73
N TYR A 302 -15.89 24.14 -6.76
CA TYR A 302 -14.80 23.16 -6.67
C TYR A 302 -13.44 23.78 -6.29
N ASP A 303 -13.43 24.73 -5.36
CA ASP A 303 -12.19 25.33 -4.86
C ASP A 303 -12.02 25.04 -3.37
N SER A 304 -11.13 24.08 -3.09
CA SER A 304 -10.56 23.66 -1.81
C SER A 304 -11.53 23.39 -0.64
N PRO A 305 -11.71 22.13 -0.20
CA PRO A 305 -12.39 21.87 1.05
C PRO A 305 -11.48 22.31 2.21
N LYS A 306 -11.77 23.48 2.78
CA LYS A 306 -11.26 23.82 4.11
C LYS A 306 -11.91 22.90 5.14
N SER A 307 -11.01 22.25 5.89
CA SER A 307 -11.13 21.20 6.91
C SER A 307 -12.07 21.44 8.11
N ASP A 308 -12.81 22.54 8.17
CA ASP A 308 -13.43 22.96 9.45
C ASP A 308 -14.76 22.25 9.75
N LEU A 309 -15.59 21.98 8.73
CA LEU A 309 -16.86 21.24 8.89
C LEU A 309 -16.67 19.74 9.21
N PHE A 310 -15.50 19.18 8.91
CA PHE A 310 -15.19 17.75 9.09
C PHE A 310 -14.91 17.36 10.54
N CYS A 311 -14.44 18.31 11.37
CA CYS A 311 -14.11 18.04 12.77
C CYS A 311 -15.36 17.99 13.67
N GLU A 312 -16.36 18.81 13.38
CA GLU A 312 -17.62 18.86 14.13
C GLU A 312 -18.46 17.58 13.92
N PHE A 313 -18.56 17.09 12.68
CA PHE A 313 -19.38 15.92 12.35
C PHE A 313 -18.89 14.61 13.02
N ILE A 314 -17.57 14.49 13.26
CA ILE A 314 -16.97 13.33 13.97
C ILE A 314 -17.08 13.50 15.49
N SER A 315 -16.99 14.74 15.99
CA SER A 315 -17.14 15.09 17.41
C SER A 315 -18.54 14.74 17.94
N GLU A 316 -19.59 15.08 17.19
CA GLU A 316 -20.98 14.85 17.64
C GLU A 316 -21.40 13.37 17.60
N ASN A 317 -20.92 12.60 16.62
CA ASN A 317 -21.25 11.17 16.49
C ASN A 317 -20.42 10.26 17.41
N ALA A 318 -19.30 10.74 17.96
CA ALA A 318 -18.54 10.01 18.98
C ALA A 318 -19.29 9.88 20.31
N ALA A 319 -20.26 10.78 20.57
CA ALA A 319 -21.01 10.81 21.82
C ALA A 319 -22.32 9.99 21.78
N SER A 320 -22.80 9.54 20.62
CA SER A 320 -24.24 9.24 20.47
C SER A 320 -24.66 7.76 20.46
N LEU A 321 -23.82 6.74 20.24
CA LEU A 321 -24.33 5.36 20.18
C LEU A 321 -23.47 4.35 20.97
N ASP A 322 -24.13 3.70 21.95
CA ASP A 322 -23.72 2.58 22.85
C ASP A 322 -23.38 2.93 24.31
N LEU A 323 -23.13 4.18 24.66
CA LEU A 323 -22.93 4.59 26.07
C LEU A 323 -24.25 4.73 26.85
N TYR A 324 -25.40 4.60 26.17
CA TYR A 324 -26.74 4.87 26.72
C TYR A 324 -27.51 3.65 27.21
N ASN A 325 -26.96 2.43 27.11
CA ASN A 325 -27.73 1.22 27.43
C ASN A 325 -27.78 0.86 28.92
N ASN A 326 -26.91 1.44 29.77
CA ASN A 326 -26.97 1.28 31.21
C ASN A 326 -26.89 2.66 31.91
N PRO A 327 -28.00 3.20 32.46
CA PRO A 327 -27.99 4.50 33.14
C PRO A 327 -27.14 4.51 34.42
N ASN A 328 -26.72 3.34 34.92
CA ASN A 328 -25.85 3.22 36.10
C ASN A 328 -24.35 3.06 35.74
N ALA A 329 -24.00 3.02 34.45
CA ALA A 329 -22.61 2.89 34.04
C ALA A 329 -21.88 4.23 34.11
N GLN A 330 -20.67 4.26 34.67
CA GLN A 330 -19.78 5.42 34.64
C GLN A 330 -18.93 5.38 33.38
N ASN A 331 -18.96 6.45 32.59
CA ASN A 331 -18.35 6.52 31.27
C ASN A 331 -17.22 7.54 31.22
N PHE A 332 -16.06 7.12 30.70
CA PHE A 332 -14.86 7.93 30.55
C PHE A 332 -14.39 7.93 29.09
N SER A 333 -13.83 9.06 28.63
CA SER A 333 -13.30 9.21 27.27
C SER A 333 -11.90 9.82 27.30
N PHE A 334 -10.98 9.24 26.55
CA PHE A 334 -9.60 9.71 26.45
C PHE A 334 -9.20 9.79 24.98
N THR A 335 -8.65 10.93 24.56
CA THR A 335 -8.23 11.13 23.17
C THR A 335 -6.72 11.07 23.03
N PHE A 336 -6.26 10.39 22.00
CA PHE A 336 -4.85 10.20 21.66
C PHE A 336 -4.60 10.58 20.20
N SER A 337 -3.44 11.17 19.92
CA SER A 337 -2.98 11.32 18.55
C SER A 337 -2.76 9.94 17.91
N LEU A 338 -3.07 9.83 16.61
CA LEU A 338 -2.74 8.64 15.84
C LEU A 338 -1.22 8.55 15.62
N PRO A 339 -0.64 7.34 15.47
CA PRO A 339 0.79 7.17 15.19
C PRO A 339 1.16 7.76 13.82
N ASP A 340 2.25 8.52 13.77
CA ASP A 340 2.79 9.03 12.51
C ASP A 340 3.31 7.89 11.62
N PHE A 341 3.25 8.06 10.30
CA PHE A 341 3.85 7.12 9.35
C PHE A 341 5.36 7.37 9.25
N GLU A 342 6.16 6.52 9.88
CA GLU A 342 7.64 6.55 9.83
C GLU A 342 8.19 5.96 8.54
N SER A 343 7.48 5.00 7.94
CA SER A 343 7.82 4.42 6.64
C SER A 343 6.57 4.20 5.78
N GLU A 344 6.79 4.10 4.48
CA GLU A 344 5.71 3.93 3.50
C GLU A 344 5.13 2.51 3.60
N PRO A 345 3.83 2.34 3.87
CA PRO A 345 3.21 1.01 3.94
C PRO A 345 3.08 0.41 2.54
N ILE A 346 3.06 -0.91 2.49
CA ILE A 346 2.57 -1.64 1.31
C ILE A 346 1.08 -1.87 1.53
N PRO A 347 0.19 -1.60 0.56
CA PRO A 347 -1.24 -1.87 0.68
C PRO A 347 -1.55 -3.27 1.20
N SER A 348 -2.64 -3.40 1.96
CA SER A 348 -3.16 -4.70 2.35
C SER A 348 -3.56 -5.46 1.08
N VAL A 349 -3.09 -6.70 0.95
CA VAL A 349 -3.31 -7.50 -0.24
C VAL A 349 -3.15 -8.98 0.08
N GLU A 350 -3.96 -9.81 -0.57
CA GLU A 350 -3.84 -11.26 -0.54
C GLU A 350 -3.47 -11.76 -1.94
N THR A 351 -2.32 -12.43 -2.04
CA THR A 351 -1.79 -12.99 -3.28
C THR A 351 -1.38 -14.46 -3.10
N PRO A 352 -1.16 -15.21 -4.19
CA PRO A 352 -0.64 -16.58 -4.09
C PRO A 352 0.71 -16.67 -3.35
N SER A 353 1.54 -15.62 -3.41
CA SER A 353 2.84 -15.58 -2.75
C SER A 353 2.83 -15.09 -1.32
N PHE A 354 1.92 -14.19 -0.93
CA PHE A 354 1.90 -13.61 0.41
C PHE A 354 0.57 -12.95 0.76
N ASN A 355 0.41 -12.65 2.04
CA ASN A 355 -0.67 -11.84 2.59
C ASN A 355 -0.07 -10.66 3.38
N ILE A 356 -0.48 -9.44 3.04
CA ILE A 356 -0.11 -8.21 3.75
C ILE A 356 -1.34 -7.71 4.50
N SER A 357 -1.18 -7.50 5.80
CA SER A 357 -2.22 -6.98 6.68
C SER A 357 -1.66 -5.91 7.60
N HIS A 358 -2.51 -4.94 7.96
CA HIS A 358 -2.15 -3.85 8.86
C HIS A 358 -2.96 -3.92 10.16
N TYR A 359 -2.30 -3.55 11.25
CA TYR A 359 -2.89 -3.53 12.57
C TYR A 359 -2.50 -2.26 13.31
N LEU A 360 -3.46 -1.71 14.06
CA LEU A 360 -3.20 -0.80 15.13
C LEU A 360 -2.98 -1.61 16.41
N THR A 361 -1.73 -1.77 16.79
CA THR A 361 -1.32 -2.40 18.04
C THR A 361 -1.50 -1.38 19.15
N SER A 362 -2.35 -1.69 20.12
CA SER A 362 -2.73 -0.79 21.19
C SER A 362 -2.41 -1.42 22.54
N SER A 363 -1.69 -0.68 23.40
CA SER A 363 -1.33 -1.09 24.76
C SER A 363 -1.76 -0.01 25.76
N PHE A 364 -2.57 -0.38 26.74
CA PHE A 364 -3.08 0.53 27.76
C PHE A 364 -2.90 -0.05 29.17
N ALA A 365 -2.54 0.79 30.13
CA ALA A 365 -2.57 0.47 31.55
C ALA A 365 -3.56 1.40 32.26
N ILE A 366 -4.69 0.86 32.71
CA ILE A 366 -5.77 1.61 33.34
C ILE A 366 -5.78 1.31 34.84
N SER A 367 -5.81 2.34 35.69
CA SER A 367 -5.95 2.19 37.14
C SER A 367 -7.30 2.73 37.59
N LEU A 368 -7.96 1.96 38.45
CA LEU A 368 -9.24 2.28 39.07
C LEU A 368 -9.02 2.51 40.56
N SER A 369 -9.70 3.47 41.18
CA SER A 369 -9.57 3.76 42.63
C SER A 369 -9.89 2.56 43.52
N ASN A 370 -10.79 1.68 43.08
CA ASN A 370 -11.22 0.48 43.80
C ASN A 370 -10.39 -0.77 43.51
N SER A 371 -9.38 -0.69 42.61
CA SER A 371 -8.52 -1.83 42.28
C SER A 371 -7.05 -1.51 42.59
N PRO A 372 -6.36 -2.38 43.38
CA PRO A 372 -4.94 -2.19 43.67
C PRO A 372 -4.04 -2.43 42.46
N LYS A 373 -4.50 -3.19 41.46
CA LYS A 373 -3.73 -3.53 40.26
C LYS A 373 -4.29 -2.84 39.01
N PRO A 374 -3.43 -2.32 38.12
CA PRO A 374 -3.87 -1.77 36.86
C PRO A 374 -4.39 -2.89 35.94
N ILE A 375 -5.44 -2.59 35.18
CA ILE A 375 -5.90 -3.40 34.06
C ILE A 375 -4.93 -3.15 32.90
N LEU A 376 -4.29 -4.21 32.43
CA LEU A 376 -3.38 -4.17 31.29
C LEU A 376 -4.12 -4.70 30.06
N ILE A 377 -4.16 -3.90 29.01
CA ILE A 377 -4.87 -4.21 27.76
C ILE A 377 -3.85 -4.15 26.64
N ALA A 378 -3.69 -5.24 25.90
CA ALA A 378 -2.86 -5.29 24.70
C ALA A 378 -3.65 -5.96 23.57
N THR A 379 -3.83 -5.27 22.45
CA THR A 379 -4.67 -5.75 21.35
C THR A 379 -4.15 -5.31 19.99
N ASN A 380 -4.53 -6.06 18.96
CA ASN A 380 -4.25 -5.74 17.56
C ASN A 380 -5.58 -5.51 16.82
N SER A 381 -5.89 -4.26 16.52
CA SER A 381 -7.09 -3.91 15.77
C SER A 381 -6.77 -3.83 14.28
N LYS A 382 -7.47 -4.59 13.43
CA LYS A 382 -7.21 -4.58 11.98
C LYS A 382 -7.52 -3.20 11.40
N ILE A 383 -6.63 -2.66 10.57
CA ILE A 383 -6.83 -1.39 9.86
C ILE A 383 -6.40 -1.55 8.40
N PHE A 384 -6.60 -0.50 7.61
CA PHE A 384 -6.09 -0.39 6.25
C PHE A 384 -5.18 0.83 6.16
N ALA A 385 -3.88 0.59 5.92
CA ALA A 385 -2.92 1.67 5.75
C ALA A 385 -2.90 2.12 4.29
N ILE A 386 -3.12 3.41 4.07
CA ILE A 386 -3.16 4.05 2.77
C ILE A 386 -1.80 4.69 2.49
N PRO A 387 -1.04 4.18 1.51
CA PRO A 387 0.23 4.78 1.14
C PRO A 387 0.03 6.20 0.57
N SER A 388 0.98 7.08 0.80
CA SER A 388 0.99 8.47 0.31
C SER A 388 0.93 8.55 -1.22
N TRP A 389 1.60 7.64 -1.93
CA TRP A 389 1.64 7.61 -3.40
C TRP A 389 0.29 7.35 -4.06
N THR A 390 -0.71 6.85 -3.32
CA THR A 390 -2.07 6.63 -3.86
C THR A 390 -2.74 7.95 -4.25
N GLN A 391 -2.30 9.08 -3.67
CA GLN A 391 -2.79 10.41 -4.03
C GLN A 391 -2.30 10.83 -5.42
N ASP A 392 -1.05 10.50 -5.76
CA ASP A 392 -0.45 10.81 -7.07
C ASP A 392 -1.11 10.00 -8.18
N TYR A 393 -1.49 8.76 -7.89
CA TYR A 393 -2.17 7.87 -8.84
C TYR A 393 -3.46 8.47 -9.41
N LYS A 394 -4.22 9.26 -8.62
CA LYS A 394 -5.42 9.97 -9.10
C LYS A 394 -5.12 10.87 -10.32
N TYR A 395 -3.94 11.47 -10.36
CA TYR A 395 -3.53 12.36 -11.45
C TYR A 395 -2.87 11.62 -12.62
N CYS A 396 -2.58 10.32 -12.44
CA CYS A 396 -2.02 9.46 -13.47
C CYS A 396 -3.07 8.66 -14.24
N LEU A 397 -4.33 8.65 -13.79
CA LEU A 397 -5.43 8.12 -14.56
C LEU A 397 -5.63 9.00 -15.81
N PRO A 398 -5.82 8.41 -17.01
CA PRO A 398 -6.27 9.19 -18.14
C PRO A 398 -7.55 9.91 -17.72
N LEU A 399 -7.52 11.25 -17.78
CA LEU A 399 -8.71 12.07 -17.68
C LEU A 399 -9.56 11.70 -18.90
N TYR A 400 -10.46 10.74 -18.73
CA TYR A 400 -11.60 10.63 -19.60
C TYR A 400 -12.42 11.89 -19.30
N GLU A 401 -12.14 12.98 -20.03
CA GLU A 401 -13.16 14.01 -20.24
C GLU A 401 -14.41 13.24 -20.64
N ASN A 402 -15.47 13.35 -19.84
CA ASN A 402 -16.75 12.68 -20.02
C ASN A 402 -17.04 12.51 -21.51
N SER A 403 -16.69 11.35 -22.05
CA SER A 403 -16.98 11.08 -23.44
C SER A 403 -18.49 10.93 -23.45
N SER A 404 -19.17 11.83 -24.14
CA SER A 404 -20.62 11.83 -24.31
C SER A 404 -21.14 10.55 -25.00
N GLN A 405 -20.26 9.59 -25.30
CA GLN A 405 -20.57 8.28 -25.82
C GLN A 405 -20.90 7.25 -24.73
N ASP A 406 -20.43 7.41 -23.49
CA ASP A 406 -20.73 6.46 -22.39
C ASP A 406 -22.10 6.69 -21.72
N ALA A 407 -22.78 7.80 -22.04
CA ALA A 407 -24.14 8.07 -21.57
C ALA A 407 -25.24 7.33 -22.38
N ILE A 408 -24.87 6.55 -23.39
CA ILE A 408 -25.83 5.85 -24.27
C ILE A 408 -26.00 4.36 -23.88
N LEU A 409 -25.30 3.88 -22.85
CA LEU A 409 -25.40 2.47 -22.39
C LEU A 409 -25.71 2.32 -20.89
N ALA A 410 -26.46 3.25 -20.30
CA ALA A 410 -27.05 3.11 -18.96
C ALA A 410 -28.57 2.93 -19.04
#